data_AF-A0A7S0DE94-F1
#
_entry.id   AF-A0A7S0DE94-F1
#
_cell.length_a   1.000
_cell.length_b   1.000
_cell.length_c   1.000
_cell.angle_alpha   90.00
_cell.angle_beta   90.00
_cell.angle_gamma   90.00
#
_symmetry.space_group_name_H-M   'P 1'
#
loop_
_entity.id
_entity.type
_entity.pdbx_description
1 polymer ?
#
loop_
_entity_poly.entity_id
_entity_poly.type
_entity_poly.pdbx_seq_one_letter_code
_entity_poly.pdbx_strand_id
1 'polypeptide(L)'
;MNHIKEMFAYYRVGKNKLTRPHLVALAILFHDIIYNPKYPPGLNERKSAELWLEFAREARSKGSMLTLEDTQLVYNWILKTASHKCSPMDSYDCRVFMDWDMAILAQPWKRYEKYMAQVRQEFQHVPDFIWCTARGGFLRDTLREERIYNTKEYIGEMERTARENMARELKILDCRVGFVSKIAAIIIIFANGNPKSVAVIILGLAVLVALCILFPGYKEL
;
A
#
# COMPACT_ATOMS: atom_id res chain seq x y z
N MET A 1 -6.87 12.33 6.56
CA MET A 1 -7.79 11.17 6.61
C MET A 1 -9.07 11.47 5.83
N ASN A 2 -9.00 11.35 4.48
CA ASN A 2 -10.15 11.51 3.57
C ASN A 2 -10.61 10.18 2.94
N HIS A 3 -9.85 9.08 3.13
CA HIS A 3 -10.06 7.79 2.48
C HIS A 3 -11.46 7.21 2.67
N ILE A 4 -11.89 7.01 3.92
CA ILE A 4 -13.23 6.52 4.25
C ILE A 4 -14.33 7.38 3.62
N LYS A 5 -14.16 8.71 3.60
CA LYS A 5 -15.13 9.63 2.97
C LYS A 5 -15.18 9.44 1.45
N GLU A 6 -14.04 9.23 0.81
CA GLU A 6 -13.92 8.95 -0.62
C GLU A 6 -14.57 7.60 -0.98
N MET A 7 -14.32 6.55 -0.20
CA MET A 7 -15.01 5.25 -0.38
C MET A 7 -16.52 5.36 -0.22
N PHE A 8 -17.01 6.15 0.74
CA PHE A 8 -18.45 6.39 0.87
C PHE A 8 -19.05 7.19 -0.30
N ALA A 9 -18.25 7.95 -1.05
CA ALA A 9 -18.73 8.58 -2.29
C ALA A 9 -18.99 7.52 -3.36
N TYR A 10 -18.09 6.54 -3.53
CA TYR A 10 -18.32 5.39 -4.41
C TYR A 10 -19.51 4.55 -3.96
N TYR A 11 -19.59 4.26 -2.65
CA TYR A 11 -20.71 3.53 -2.07
C TYR A 11 -22.07 4.17 -2.39
N ARG A 12 -22.20 5.49 -2.27
CA ARG A 12 -23.46 6.20 -2.53
C ARG A 12 -23.98 5.98 -3.95
N VAL A 13 -23.07 5.91 -4.93
CA VAL A 13 -23.42 5.72 -6.34
C VAL A 13 -23.60 4.24 -6.69
N GLY A 14 -22.76 3.36 -6.14
CA GLY A 14 -22.70 1.95 -6.51
C GLY A 14 -23.52 0.98 -5.67
N LYS A 15 -24.03 1.39 -4.48
CA LYS A 15 -24.67 0.47 -3.52
C LYS A 15 -25.84 -0.34 -4.08
N ASN A 16 -26.55 0.18 -5.09
CA ASN A 16 -27.71 -0.49 -5.68
C ASN A 16 -27.33 -1.72 -6.52
N LYS A 17 -26.05 -1.86 -6.89
CA LYS A 17 -25.50 -3.03 -7.60
C LYS A 17 -25.01 -4.12 -6.63
N LEU A 18 -24.91 -3.83 -5.34
CA LEU A 18 -24.39 -4.75 -4.32
C LEU A 18 -25.47 -5.70 -3.82
N THR A 19 -25.09 -6.93 -3.50
CA THR A 19 -25.99 -7.91 -2.89
C THR A 19 -26.21 -7.61 -1.41
N ARG A 20 -25.14 -7.24 -0.69
CA ARG A 20 -25.13 -6.98 0.76
C ARG A 20 -24.56 -5.59 1.06
N PRO A 21 -25.22 -4.51 0.63
CA PRO A 21 -24.67 -3.16 0.72
C PRO A 21 -24.37 -2.72 2.16
N HIS A 22 -25.12 -3.18 3.16
CA HIS A 22 -24.85 -2.86 4.56
C HIS A 22 -23.53 -3.48 5.07
N LEU A 23 -23.18 -4.69 4.62
CA LEU A 23 -21.90 -5.32 5.00
C LEU A 23 -20.72 -4.64 4.34
N VAL A 24 -20.87 -4.19 3.08
CA VAL A 24 -19.81 -3.42 2.41
C VAL A 24 -19.60 -2.08 3.12
N ALA A 25 -20.67 -1.40 3.56
CA ALA A 25 -20.54 -0.18 4.34
C ALA A 25 -19.81 -0.40 5.68
N LEU A 26 -20.05 -1.54 6.34
CA LEU A 26 -19.33 -1.91 7.56
C LEU A 26 -17.85 -2.21 7.28
N ALA A 27 -17.53 -2.93 6.20
CA ALA A 27 -16.14 -3.13 5.78
C ALA A 27 -15.43 -1.80 5.49
N ILE A 28 -16.08 -0.87 4.78
CA ILE A 28 -15.56 0.50 4.53
C ILE A 28 -15.28 1.21 5.86
N LEU A 29 -16.18 1.14 6.84
CA LEU A 29 -16.00 1.82 8.11
C LEU A 29 -14.85 1.23 8.93
N PHE A 30 -14.69 -0.09 8.90
CA PHE A 30 -13.79 -0.80 9.82
C PHE A 30 -12.42 -1.14 9.23
N HIS A 31 -12.21 -1.25 7.92
CA HIS A 31 -10.96 -1.79 7.38
C HIS A 31 -9.69 -1.03 7.83
N ASP A 32 -9.80 0.30 7.92
CA ASP A 32 -8.71 1.20 8.33
C ASP A 32 -8.98 1.89 9.68
N ILE A 33 -9.87 1.33 10.51
CA ILE A 33 -10.19 1.92 11.82
C ILE A 33 -8.97 1.94 12.76
N ILE A 34 -8.10 0.94 12.65
CA ILE A 34 -6.77 0.93 13.25
C ILE A 34 -5.77 1.21 12.13
N TYR A 35 -5.08 2.35 12.22
CA TYR A 35 -4.03 2.72 11.29
C TYR A 35 -2.80 3.26 12.02
N ASN A 36 -1.70 2.52 11.96
CA ASN A 36 -0.40 2.94 12.43
C ASN A 36 0.67 2.60 11.39
N PRO A 37 1.33 3.60 10.76
CA PRO A 37 2.33 3.36 9.72
C PRO A 37 3.62 2.70 10.26
N LYS A 38 3.79 2.60 11.58
CA LYS A 38 4.93 1.93 12.22
C LYS A 38 4.72 0.44 12.45
N TYR A 39 3.49 -0.06 12.25
CA TYR A 39 3.23 -1.48 12.39
C TYR A 39 3.78 -2.28 11.20
N PRO A 40 4.15 -3.56 11.41
CA PRO A 40 4.51 -4.44 10.32
C PRO A 40 3.32 -4.63 9.36
N PRO A 41 3.58 -4.95 8.08
CA PRO A 41 2.53 -5.18 7.09
C PRO A 41 1.48 -6.19 7.57
N GLY A 42 0.20 -5.92 7.33
CA GLY A 42 -0.91 -6.79 7.71
C GLY A 42 -1.41 -6.66 9.16
N LEU A 43 -0.67 -5.97 10.05
CA LEU A 43 -1.07 -5.86 11.44
C LEU A 43 -2.18 -4.81 11.66
N ASN A 44 -2.23 -3.75 10.85
CA ASN A 44 -3.33 -2.79 10.90
C ASN A 44 -4.65 -3.48 10.55
N GLU A 45 -4.66 -4.20 9.44
CA GLU A 45 -5.79 -4.95 8.89
C GLU A 45 -6.26 -6.02 9.88
N ARG A 46 -5.32 -6.77 10.48
CA ARG A 46 -5.66 -7.76 11.52
C ARG A 46 -6.31 -7.11 12.74
N LYS A 47 -5.73 -6.03 13.27
CA LYS A 47 -6.28 -5.32 14.44
C LYS A 47 -7.65 -4.69 14.14
N SER A 48 -7.82 -4.11 12.96
CA SER A 48 -9.10 -3.61 12.46
C SER A 48 -10.16 -4.72 12.38
N ALA A 49 -9.78 -5.89 11.85
CA ALA A 49 -10.66 -7.05 11.77
C ALA A 49 -11.02 -7.60 13.15
N GLU A 50 -10.07 -7.68 14.09
CA GLU A 50 -10.30 -8.08 15.48
C GLU A 50 -11.28 -7.12 16.18
N LEU A 51 -11.09 -5.80 16.02
CA LEU A 51 -12.01 -4.80 16.57
C LEU A 51 -13.42 -4.91 15.99
N TRP A 52 -13.54 -5.25 14.70
CA TRP A 52 -14.83 -5.57 14.09
C TRP A 52 -15.52 -6.76 14.76
N LEU A 53 -14.79 -7.84 15.10
CA LEU A 53 -15.39 -8.99 15.80
C LEU A 53 -15.95 -8.60 17.17
N GLU A 54 -15.22 -7.77 17.90
CA GLU A 54 -15.66 -7.25 19.20
C GLU A 54 -16.93 -6.40 19.06
N PHE A 55 -16.92 -5.44 18.14
CA PHE A 55 -18.08 -4.60 17.84
C PHE A 55 -19.29 -5.43 17.40
N ALA A 56 -19.12 -6.40 16.49
CA ALA A 56 -20.21 -7.22 15.99
C ALA A 56 -20.82 -8.11 17.09
N ARG A 57 -19.99 -8.60 18.03
CA ARG A 57 -20.46 -9.35 19.20
C ARG A 57 -21.31 -8.46 20.11
N GLU A 58 -20.86 -7.24 20.40
CA GLU A 58 -21.61 -6.28 21.21
C GLU A 58 -22.90 -5.82 20.52
N ALA A 59 -22.85 -5.57 19.20
CA ALA A 59 -24.02 -5.19 18.44
C ALA A 59 -25.10 -6.28 18.47
N ARG A 60 -24.71 -7.56 18.34
CA ARG A 60 -25.63 -8.70 18.48
C ARG A 60 -26.23 -8.79 19.89
N SER A 61 -25.43 -8.61 20.95
CA SER A 61 -25.97 -8.65 22.31
C SER A 61 -26.96 -7.51 22.60
N LYS A 62 -26.87 -6.42 21.83
CA LYS A 62 -27.80 -5.28 21.83
C LYS A 62 -28.97 -5.41 20.83
N GLY A 63 -29.16 -6.57 20.21
CA GLY A 63 -30.32 -6.86 19.35
C GLY A 63 -30.12 -6.57 17.86
N SER A 64 -28.89 -6.36 17.40
CA SER A 64 -28.59 -6.30 15.95
C SER A 64 -28.92 -7.63 15.26
N MET A 65 -29.37 -7.55 14.00
CA MET A 65 -29.65 -8.70 13.14
C MET A 65 -28.41 -9.29 12.45
N LEU A 66 -27.20 -8.78 12.73
CA LEU A 66 -25.97 -9.31 12.17
C LEU A 66 -25.81 -10.80 12.53
N THR A 67 -25.68 -11.66 11.53
CA THR A 67 -25.42 -13.09 11.77
C THR A 67 -23.93 -13.34 12.07
N LEU A 68 -23.62 -14.56 12.52
CA LEU A 68 -22.23 -15.00 12.64
C LEU A 68 -21.55 -15.07 11.26
N GLU A 69 -22.28 -15.49 10.23
CA GLU A 69 -21.78 -15.52 8.85
C GLU A 69 -21.43 -14.12 8.35
N ASP A 70 -22.30 -13.13 8.60
CA ASP A 70 -22.09 -11.73 8.22
C ASP A 70 -20.83 -11.16 8.87
N THR A 71 -20.64 -11.51 10.14
CA THR A 71 -19.50 -11.10 10.93
C THR A 71 -18.21 -11.67 10.35
N GLN A 72 -18.20 -12.96 10.04
CA GLN A 72 -17.04 -13.61 9.46
C GLN A 72 -16.74 -13.09 8.05
N LEU A 73 -17.79 -12.78 7.28
CA LEU A 73 -17.65 -12.24 5.94
C LEU A 73 -16.96 -10.87 5.95
N VAL A 74 -17.43 -9.93 6.78
CA VAL A 74 -16.80 -8.60 6.92
C VAL A 74 -15.38 -8.71 7.47
N TYR A 75 -15.15 -9.59 8.45
CA TYR A 75 -13.81 -9.88 8.97
C TYR A 75 -12.85 -10.31 7.85
N ASN A 76 -13.29 -11.24 7.00
CA ASN A 76 -12.49 -11.74 5.88
C ASN A 76 -12.23 -10.65 4.82
N TRP A 77 -13.20 -9.76 4.57
CA TRP A 77 -13.00 -8.62 3.67
C TRP A 77 -11.97 -7.64 4.22
N ILE A 78 -12.02 -7.30 5.51
CA ILE A 78 -11.03 -6.43 6.14
C ILE A 78 -9.64 -7.05 6.07
N LEU A 79 -9.47 -8.33 6.42
CA LEU A 79 -8.14 -8.96 6.34
C LEU A 79 -7.57 -8.98 4.92
N LYS A 80 -8.44 -9.10 3.91
CA LYS A 80 -8.03 -9.20 2.52
C LYS A 80 -7.46 -7.88 1.98
N THR A 81 -7.78 -6.72 2.58
CA THR A 81 -7.19 -5.42 2.19
C THR A 81 -5.67 -5.41 2.38
N ALA A 82 -5.09 -6.27 3.22
CA ALA A 82 -3.64 -6.37 3.35
C ALA A 82 -2.94 -6.75 2.01
N SER A 83 -3.66 -7.41 1.11
CA SER A 83 -3.16 -7.78 -0.23
C SER A 83 -3.89 -7.08 -1.36
N HIS A 84 -5.13 -6.66 -1.13
CA HIS A 84 -6.10 -6.22 -2.14
C HIS A 84 -6.37 -7.24 -3.28
N LYS A 85 -5.94 -8.51 -3.11
CA LYS A 85 -6.08 -9.55 -4.12
C LYS A 85 -7.39 -10.32 -3.97
N CYS A 86 -8.18 -10.34 -5.04
CA CYS A 86 -9.35 -11.21 -5.14
C CYS A 86 -9.10 -12.41 -6.06
N SER A 87 -9.66 -13.54 -5.63
CA SER A 87 -9.81 -14.75 -6.43
C SER A 87 -11.10 -14.69 -7.26
N PRO A 88 -11.24 -15.54 -8.29
CA PRO A 88 -12.51 -15.70 -9.01
C PRO A 88 -13.69 -16.12 -8.12
N MET A 89 -13.43 -16.80 -7.00
CA MET A 89 -14.44 -17.28 -6.05
C MET A 89 -14.94 -16.19 -5.10
N ASP A 90 -14.24 -15.05 -4.99
CA ASP A 90 -14.71 -13.95 -4.15
C ASP A 90 -16.02 -13.38 -4.69
N SER A 91 -16.89 -12.88 -3.80
CA SER A 91 -18.16 -12.29 -4.23
C SER A 91 -17.96 -11.01 -5.03
N TYR A 92 -18.97 -10.60 -5.79
CA TYR A 92 -18.95 -9.30 -6.46
C TYR A 92 -18.76 -8.16 -5.46
N ASP A 93 -19.48 -8.18 -4.33
CA ASP A 93 -19.36 -7.20 -3.25
C ASP A 93 -17.92 -7.08 -2.71
N CYS A 94 -17.22 -8.21 -2.51
CA CYS A 94 -15.82 -8.25 -2.09
C CYS A 94 -14.92 -7.54 -3.11
N ARG A 95 -15.07 -7.88 -4.40
CA ARG A 95 -14.29 -7.28 -5.48
C ARG A 95 -14.54 -5.78 -5.62
N VAL A 96 -15.79 -5.35 -5.53
CA VAL A 96 -16.14 -3.91 -5.57
C VAL A 96 -15.56 -3.17 -4.38
N PHE A 97 -15.63 -3.75 -3.18
CA PHE A 97 -15.02 -3.15 -1.98
C PHE A 97 -13.50 -2.95 -2.16
N MET A 98 -12.78 -3.95 -2.67
CA MET A 98 -11.34 -3.83 -2.96
C MET A 98 -11.06 -2.78 -4.04
N ASP A 99 -11.89 -2.72 -5.09
CA ASP A 99 -11.73 -1.72 -6.15
C ASP A 99 -11.93 -0.29 -5.62
N TRP A 100 -12.88 -0.08 -4.71
CA TRP A 100 -13.10 1.21 -4.06
C TRP A 100 -11.96 1.60 -3.12
N ASP A 101 -11.34 0.62 -2.45
CA ASP A 101 -10.20 0.85 -1.56
C ASP A 101 -8.97 1.32 -2.36
N MET A 102 -8.78 0.74 -3.55
CA MET A 102 -7.69 1.11 -4.47
C MET A 102 -8.02 2.29 -5.38
N ALA A 103 -9.23 2.85 -5.34
CA ALA A 103 -9.69 3.88 -6.29
C ALA A 103 -8.90 5.20 -6.22
N ILE A 104 -8.13 5.45 -5.15
CA ILE A 104 -7.19 6.57 -5.07
C ILE A 104 -6.15 6.50 -6.20
N LEU A 105 -5.78 5.30 -6.65
CA LEU A 105 -4.77 5.10 -7.68
C LEU A 105 -5.17 5.69 -9.03
N ALA A 106 -6.45 5.69 -9.37
CA ALA A 106 -6.98 6.23 -10.61
C ALA A 106 -7.49 7.68 -10.51
N GLN A 107 -7.23 8.38 -9.40
CA GLN A 107 -7.62 9.79 -9.30
C GLN A 107 -6.82 10.67 -10.27
N PRO A 108 -7.34 11.86 -10.65
CA PRO A 108 -6.57 12.81 -11.44
C PRO A 108 -5.19 13.06 -10.84
N TRP A 109 -4.15 13.18 -11.67
CA TRP A 109 -2.75 13.27 -11.23
C TRP A 109 -2.53 14.24 -10.05
N LYS A 110 -3.16 15.42 -10.10
CA LYS A 110 -3.05 16.44 -9.02
C LYS A 110 -3.57 15.95 -7.66
N ARG A 111 -4.59 15.10 -7.63
CA ARG A 111 -5.10 14.47 -6.39
C ARG A 111 -4.19 13.34 -5.96
N TYR A 112 -3.71 12.52 -6.91
CA TYR A 112 -2.76 11.44 -6.65
C TYR A 112 -1.43 11.95 -6.08
N GLU A 113 -0.89 13.03 -6.63
CA GLU A 113 0.33 13.68 -6.14
C GLU A 113 0.18 14.19 -4.70
N LYS A 114 -0.98 14.76 -4.35
CA LYS A 114 -1.31 15.11 -2.96
C LYS A 114 -1.35 13.88 -2.06
N TYR A 115 -1.92 12.78 -2.54
CA TYR A 115 -1.93 11.50 -1.83
C TYR A 115 -0.50 10.98 -1.60
N MET A 116 0.35 10.96 -2.63
CA MET A 116 1.76 10.59 -2.51
C MET A 116 2.49 11.41 -1.44
N ALA A 117 2.26 12.73 -1.42
CA ALA A 117 2.85 13.62 -0.42
C ALA A 117 2.36 13.33 1.01
N GLN A 118 1.06 13.04 1.17
CA GLN A 118 0.47 12.63 2.45
C GLN A 118 1.08 11.32 2.96
N VAL A 119 1.15 10.30 2.09
CA VAL A 119 1.79 9.03 2.45
C VAL A 119 3.27 9.25 2.80
N ARG A 120 4.02 10.05 2.02
CA ARG A 120 5.42 10.36 2.39
C ARG A 120 5.51 11.02 3.77
N GLN A 121 4.58 11.90 4.12
CA GLN A 121 4.54 12.57 5.43
C GLN A 121 4.28 11.59 6.58
N GLU A 122 3.37 10.62 6.40
CA GLU A 122 3.10 9.58 7.41
C GLU A 122 4.37 8.76 7.73
N PHE A 123 5.18 8.52 6.71
CA PHE A 123 6.46 7.82 6.82
C PHE A 123 7.67 8.75 6.97
N GLN A 124 7.50 10.02 7.38
CA GLN A 124 8.62 10.96 7.57
C GLN A 124 9.71 10.45 8.53
N HIS A 125 9.33 9.55 9.44
CA HIS A 125 10.22 8.89 10.38
C HIS A 125 11.11 7.81 9.72
N VAL A 126 10.81 7.39 8.50
CA VAL A 126 11.60 6.45 7.70
C VAL A 126 12.58 7.23 6.82
N PRO A 127 13.88 6.86 6.83
CA PRO A 127 14.87 7.47 5.93
C PRO A 127 14.46 7.38 4.46
N ASP A 128 14.72 8.45 3.70
CA ASP A 128 14.26 8.59 2.31
C ASP A 128 14.62 7.40 1.43
N PHE A 129 15.84 6.88 1.54
CA PHE A 129 16.27 5.73 0.75
C PHE A 129 15.41 4.49 1.02
N ILE A 130 15.25 4.14 2.31
CA ILE A 130 14.49 2.95 2.73
C ILE A 130 13.04 3.08 2.28
N TRP A 131 12.45 4.27 2.47
CA TRP A 131 11.11 4.58 2.03
C TRP A 131 10.94 4.44 0.51
N CYS A 132 11.81 5.07 -0.29
CA CYS A 132 11.74 5.04 -1.74
C CYS A 132 11.92 3.61 -2.28
N THR A 133 12.82 2.81 -1.69
CA THR A 133 13.00 1.41 -2.07
C THR A 133 11.75 0.58 -1.77
N ALA A 134 11.19 0.69 -0.57
CA ALA A 134 10.00 -0.06 -0.17
C ALA A 134 8.76 0.34 -0.99
N ARG A 135 8.50 1.65 -1.10
CA ARG A 135 7.38 2.19 -1.89
C ARG A 135 7.52 1.83 -3.37
N GLY A 136 8.72 1.98 -3.93
CA GLY A 136 9.00 1.59 -5.31
C GLY A 136 8.83 0.08 -5.53
N GLY A 137 9.13 -0.76 -4.53
CA GLY A 137 8.86 -2.20 -4.54
C GLY A 137 7.37 -2.47 -4.70
N PHE A 138 6.54 -1.92 -3.82
CA PHE A 138 5.08 -2.01 -3.90
C PHE A 138 4.56 -1.60 -5.29
N LEU A 139 4.96 -0.43 -5.80
CA LEU A 139 4.51 0.05 -7.12
C LEU A 139 4.90 -0.91 -8.25
N ARG A 140 6.13 -1.44 -8.24
CA ARG A 140 6.59 -2.40 -9.25
C ARG A 140 5.82 -3.71 -9.17
N ASP A 141 5.57 -4.22 -7.97
CA ASP A 141 4.83 -5.47 -7.80
C ASP A 141 3.38 -5.30 -8.25
N THR A 142 2.72 -4.20 -7.88
CA THR A 142 1.36 -3.90 -8.36
C THR A 142 1.30 -3.70 -9.88
N LEU A 143 2.29 -3.04 -10.49
CA LEU A 143 2.34 -2.84 -11.94
C LEU A 143 2.55 -4.13 -12.74
N ARG A 144 3.10 -5.19 -12.12
CA ARG A 144 3.30 -6.50 -12.75
C ARG A 144 2.05 -7.37 -12.77
N GLU A 145 1.08 -7.09 -11.90
CA GLU A 145 -0.19 -7.81 -11.90
C GLU A 145 -0.92 -7.59 -13.23
N GLU A 146 -1.63 -8.62 -13.71
CA GLU A 146 -2.42 -8.54 -14.95
C GLU A 146 -3.48 -7.42 -14.87
N ARG A 147 -4.04 -7.24 -13.68
CA ARG A 147 -5.09 -6.26 -13.37
C ARG A 147 -4.90 -5.72 -11.96
N ILE A 148 -5.10 -4.42 -11.79
CA ILE A 148 -5.11 -3.74 -10.49
C ILE A 148 -6.52 -3.83 -9.89
N TYR A 149 -7.53 -3.63 -10.74
CA TYR A 149 -8.93 -3.72 -10.34
C TYR A 149 -9.52 -5.10 -10.66
N ASN A 150 -10.57 -5.47 -9.94
CA ASN A 150 -11.11 -6.81 -9.88
C ASN A 150 -12.42 -6.96 -10.66
N THR A 151 -13.17 -5.87 -10.85
CA THR A 151 -14.43 -5.86 -11.61
C THR A 151 -14.25 -5.28 -13.00
N LYS A 152 -15.04 -5.77 -13.97
CA LYS A 152 -14.97 -5.30 -15.38
C LYS A 152 -15.20 -3.80 -15.51
N GLU A 153 -16.10 -3.24 -14.69
CA GLU A 153 -16.41 -1.81 -14.64
C GLU A 153 -15.17 -1.00 -14.26
N TYR A 154 -14.55 -1.28 -13.11
CA TYR A 154 -13.39 -0.53 -12.64
C TYR A 154 -12.11 -0.82 -13.43
N ILE A 155 -11.97 -2.02 -14.00
CA ILE A 155 -10.90 -2.27 -14.98
C ILE A 155 -11.05 -1.34 -16.18
N GLY A 156 -12.26 -1.21 -16.75
CA GLY A 156 -12.50 -0.36 -17.91
C GLY A 156 -12.31 1.13 -17.63
N GLU A 157 -12.70 1.59 -16.43
CA GLU A 157 -12.71 3.01 -16.07
C GLU A 157 -11.38 3.49 -15.44
N MET A 158 -10.71 2.66 -14.65
CA MET A 158 -9.66 3.09 -13.72
C MET A 158 -8.27 2.52 -14.01
N GLU A 159 -8.17 1.34 -14.63
CA GLU A 159 -6.92 0.59 -14.78
C GLU A 159 -5.82 1.42 -15.46
N ARG A 160 -6.15 2.05 -16.59
CA ARG A 160 -5.20 2.85 -17.36
C ARG A 160 -4.62 4.00 -16.54
N THR A 161 -5.49 4.81 -15.93
CA THR A 161 -5.08 5.97 -15.14
C THR A 161 -4.27 5.55 -13.90
N ALA A 162 -4.65 4.45 -13.24
CA ALA A 162 -3.89 3.91 -12.12
C ALA A 162 -2.46 3.51 -12.53
N ARG A 163 -2.31 2.81 -13.66
CA ARG A 163 -0.99 2.42 -14.18
C ARG A 163 -0.15 3.63 -14.56
N GLU A 164 -0.73 4.62 -15.23
CA GLU A 164 -0.04 5.87 -15.61
C GLU A 164 0.44 6.64 -14.36
N ASN A 165 -0.42 6.78 -13.34
CA ASN A 165 -0.08 7.43 -12.08
C ASN A 165 1.04 6.69 -11.32
N MET A 166 0.92 5.38 -11.14
CA MET A 166 1.93 4.58 -10.44
C MET A 166 3.27 4.55 -11.17
N ALA A 167 3.26 4.43 -12.50
CA ALA A 167 4.49 4.49 -13.30
C ALA A 167 5.18 5.86 -13.18
N ARG A 168 4.40 6.94 -13.09
CA ARG A 168 4.94 8.28 -12.87
C ARG A 168 5.50 8.44 -11.45
N GLU A 169 4.82 7.96 -10.42
CA GLU A 169 5.35 7.93 -9.06
C GLU A 169 6.66 7.14 -9.00
N LEU A 170 6.70 5.96 -9.62
CA LEU A 170 7.89 5.11 -9.65
C LEU A 170 9.10 5.83 -10.26
N LYS A 171 8.92 6.51 -11.41
CA LYS A 171 9.99 7.34 -12.01
C LYS A 171 10.47 8.44 -11.06
N ILE A 172 9.57 9.11 -10.34
CA ILE A 172 9.93 10.15 -9.36
C ILE A 172 10.78 9.57 -8.23
N LEU A 173 10.40 8.40 -7.71
CA LEU A 173 11.13 7.73 -6.63
C LEU A 173 12.51 7.25 -7.10
N ASP A 174 12.60 6.66 -8.29
CA ASP A 174 13.88 6.17 -8.84
C ASP A 174 14.86 7.34 -9.09
N CYS A 175 14.38 8.52 -9.49
CA CYS A 175 15.22 9.72 -9.60
C CYS A 175 15.71 10.26 -8.23
N ARG A 176 14.96 10.05 -7.14
CA ARG A 176 15.34 10.49 -5.79
C ARG A 176 16.39 9.57 -5.15
N VAL A 177 16.43 8.31 -5.56
CA VAL A 177 17.43 7.34 -5.11
C VAL A 177 18.72 7.53 -5.94
N GLY A 178 19.47 8.58 -5.61
CA GLY A 178 20.79 8.84 -6.19
C GLY A 178 21.82 7.76 -5.85
N PHE A 179 22.96 7.78 -6.56
CA PHE A 179 24.07 6.81 -6.41
C PHE A 179 24.57 6.66 -4.96
N VAL A 180 24.68 7.78 -4.23
CA VAL A 180 25.12 7.82 -2.82
C VAL A 180 24.15 7.08 -1.89
N SER A 181 22.85 7.17 -2.15
CA SER A 181 21.81 6.49 -1.36
C SER A 181 21.84 4.98 -1.57
N LYS A 182 22.16 4.50 -2.78
CA LYS A 182 22.35 3.07 -3.08
C LYS A 182 23.58 2.49 -2.36
N ILE A 183 24.65 3.26 -2.24
CA ILE A 183 25.84 2.87 -1.47
C ILE A 183 25.53 2.79 0.03
N ALA A 184 24.84 3.78 0.59
CA ALA A 184 24.46 3.77 2.00
C ALA A 184 23.57 2.57 2.37
N ALA A 185 22.72 2.11 1.44
CA ALA A 185 21.89 0.93 1.58
C ALA A 185 22.69 -0.36 1.78
N ILE A 186 23.72 -0.56 0.95
CA ILE A 186 24.62 -1.71 1.05
C ILE A 186 25.27 -1.66 2.43
N ILE A 187 25.80 -0.52 2.84
CA ILE A 187 26.46 -0.38 4.15
C ILE A 187 25.50 -0.74 5.30
N ILE A 188 24.25 -0.25 5.31
CA ILE A 188 23.28 -0.48 6.39
C ILE A 188 22.82 -1.95 6.44
N ILE A 189 22.53 -2.56 5.27
CA ILE A 189 22.12 -3.97 5.20
C ILE A 189 23.24 -4.89 5.71
N PHE A 190 24.50 -4.60 5.36
CA PHE A 190 25.64 -5.39 5.80
C PHE A 190 26.06 -5.08 7.25
N ALA A 191 25.82 -3.87 7.76
CA ALA A 191 26.12 -3.51 9.15
C ALA A 191 25.24 -4.22 10.19
N ASN A 192 24.01 -4.58 9.82
CA ASN A 192 23.13 -5.37 10.68
C ASN A 192 23.41 -6.90 10.63
N GLY A 193 24.32 -7.36 9.76
CA GLY A 193 24.61 -8.80 9.57
C GLY A 193 25.90 -9.30 10.23
N ASN A 194 26.98 -8.51 10.27
CA ASN A 194 28.25 -8.87 10.90
C ASN A 194 29.21 -7.65 10.99
N PRO A 195 29.66 -7.21 12.18
CA PRO A 195 30.53 -6.04 12.32
C PRO A 195 31.91 -6.19 11.65
N LYS A 196 32.43 -7.41 11.44
CA LYS A 196 33.71 -7.62 10.73
C LYS A 196 33.60 -7.34 9.22
N SER A 197 32.41 -7.46 8.64
CA SER A 197 32.15 -7.16 7.22
C SER A 197 32.05 -5.65 6.96
N VAL A 198 31.70 -4.86 7.97
CA VAL A 198 31.57 -3.40 7.89
C VAL A 198 32.91 -2.72 7.62
N ALA A 199 33.99 -3.16 8.29
CA ALA A 199 35.33 -2.59 8.10
C ALA A 199 35.88 -2.81 6.69
N VAL A 200 35.66 -4.00 6.11
CA VAL A 200 36.11 -4.33 4.75
C VAL A 200 35.33 -3.53 3.70
N ILE A 201 34.04 -3.32 3.92
CA ILE A 201 33.18 -2.54 3.02
C ILE A 201 33.49 -1.04 3.10
N ILE A 202 33.69 -0.48 4.29
CA ILE A 202 34.12 0.91 4.47
C ILE A 202 35.47 1.15 3.80
N LEU A 203 36.41 0.22 3.94
CA LEU A 203 37.72 0.31 3.28
C LEU A 203 37.58 0.23 1.75
N GLY A 204 36.76 -0.69 1.23
CA GLY A 204 36.48 -0.80 -0.20
C GLY A 204 35.81 0.45 -0.78
N LEU A 205 34.89 1.06 -0.04
CA LEU A 205 34.22 2.31 -0.44
C LEU A 205 35.12 3.53 -0.34
N ALA A 206 35.97 3.62 0.68
CA ALA A 206 36.99 4.66 0.77
C ALA A 206 37.97 4.58 -0.40
N VAL A 207 38.33 3.36 -0.82
CA VAL A 207 39.17 3.13 -2.01
C VAL A 207 38.42 3.52 -3.29
N LEU A 208 37.14 3.17 -3.44
CA LEU A 208 36.35 3.56 -4.62
C LEU A 208 36.14 5.07 -4.73
N VAL A 209 35.84 5.74 -3.61
CA VAL A 209 35.69 7.20 -3.56
C VAL A 209 37.03 7.87 -3.83
N ALA A 210 38.14 7.36 -3.26
CA ALA A 210 39.48 7.85 -3.56
C ALA A 210 39.84 7.65 -5.04
N LEU A 211 39.50 6.52 -5.65
CA LEU A 211 39.72 6.26 -7.08
C LEU A 211 38.90 7.22 -7.97
N CYS A 212 37.64 7.50 -7.62
CA CYS A 212 36.83 8.48 -8.35
C CYS A 212 37.33 9.92 -8.22
N ILE A 213 37.94 10.28 -7.08
CA ILE A 213 38.52 11.61 -6.84
C ILE A 213 39.88 11.75 -7.54
N LEU A 214 40.71 10.70 -7.51
CA LEU A 214 42.07 10.70 -8.05
C LEU A 214 42.12 10.44 -9.56
N PHE A 215 41.12 9.77 -10.13
CA PHE A 215 41.05 9.42 -11.55
C PHE A 215 39.69 9.82 -12.16
N PRO A 216 39.50 11.11 -12.51
CA PRO A 216 38.21 11.62 -13.01
C PRO A 216 37.79 11.05 -14.39
N GLY A 217 38.63 10.24 -15.05
CA GLY A 217 38.36 9.62 -16.35
C GLY A 217 37.63 8.26 -16.31
N TYR A 218 37.35 7.69 -15.13
CA TYR A 218 36.81 6.32 -15.01
C TYR A 218 35.26 6.22 -15.12
N LYS A 219 34.60 7.21 -15.74
CA LYS A 219 33.13 7.28 -15.83
C LYS A 219 32.48 6.46 -16.96
N GLU A 220 33.26 5.79 -17.80
CA GLU A 220 32.73 4.93 -18.86
C GLU A 220 33.43 3.57 -18.88
N LEU A 221 32.85 2.60 -18.16
CA LEU A 221 32.95 1.14 -18.39
C LEU A 221 31.79 0.46 -17.66
#